data_AF-A0A2S0UAR2-F1
#
_entry.id   AF-A0A2S0UAR2-F1
#
_cell.length_a   1.000
_cell.length_b   1.000
_cell.length_c   1.000
_cell.angle_alpha   90.00
_cell.angle_beta   90.00
_cell.angle_gamma   90.00
#
_symmetry.space_group_name_H-M   'P 1'
#
loop_
_entity.id
_entity.type
_entity.pdbx_description
1 polymer ?
#
loop_
_entity_poly.entity_id
_entity_poly.type
_entity_poly.pdbx_seq_one_letter_code
_entity_poly.pdbx_strand_id
1 'polypeptide(L)'
;MTQDGQTPEQLESELREQVILLLKKSGWYQGRRIDISKYKERCSEQGIELFPAAAAFLEEYSGIDRVAHFKYMLNHLDGPARESEWHEYEFHFVPNAVEELNCQAEMHIITTAAQEDCYCLGLSGYYYPAVTAIGRSGKLYLLHDYEPTVRVFDHLLESMEHEVGELDMITSSLLEPNQIMVQTVYGPQLSPEKVPNPFQ
;
A
#
# COMPACT_ATOMS: atom_id res chain seq x y z
N MET A 1 -9.44 -30.22 8.35
CA MET A 1 -9.17 -30.06 9.79
C MET A 1 -9.03 -28.57 10.00
N THR A 2 -10.15 -27.89 10.24
CA THR A 2 -10.20 -26.45 10.51
C THR A 2 -9.69 -26.21 11.94
N GLN A 3 -8.80 -25.23 12.12
CA GLN A 3 -8.44 -24.74 13.44
C GLN A 3 -9.59 -23.85 13.94
N ASP A 4 -10.69 -24.46 14.38
CA ASP A 4 -11.82 -23.74 14.98
C ASP A 4 -11.56 -23.57 16.48
N GLY A 5 -11.08 -22.39 16.86
CA GLY A 5 -10.85 -22.03 18.26
C GLY A 5 -10.30 -20.63 18.55
N GLN A 6 -10.03 -19.80 17.54
CA GLN A 6 -9.56 -18.42 17.75
C GLN A 6 -10.74 -17.45 17.98
N THR A 7 -10.59 -16.52 18.92
CA THR A 7 -11.56 -15.44 19.11
C THR A 7 -11.38 -14.36 18.03
N PRO A 8 -12.41 -13.53 17.75
CA PRO A 8 -12.28 -12.42 16.80
C PRO A 8 -11.08 -11.51 17.09
N GLU A 9 -10.82 -11.22 18.37
CA GLU A 9 -9.69 -10.38 18.79
C GLU A 9 -8.33 -11.03 18.48
N GLN A 10 -8.25 -12.37 18.53
CA GLN A 10 -7.03 -13.11 18.18
C GLN A 10 -6.78 -13.09 16.67
N LEU A 11 -7.85 -13.23 15.88
CA LEU A 11 -7.77 -13.14 14.42
C LEU A 11 -7.38 -11.73 13.96
N GLU A 12 -7.94 -10.68 14.58
CA GLU A 12 -7.56 -9.30 14.32
C GLU A 12 -6.09 -9.04 14.69
N SER A 13 -5.62 -9.57 15.82
CA SER A 13 -4.21 -9.46 16.22
C SER A 13 -3.27 -10.18 15.26
N GLU A 14 -3.64 -11.37 14.78
CA GLU A 14 -2.83 -12.13 13.82
C GLU A 14 -2.77 -11.43 12.46
N LEU A 15 -3.90 -10.93 11.96
CA LEU A 15 -3.95 -10.14 10.72
C LEU A 15 -3.05 -8.90 10.82
N ARG A 16 -3.13 -8.15 11.94
CA ARG A 16 -2.26 -6.98 12.18
C ARG A 16 -0.79 -7.35 12.10
N GLU A 17 -0.39 -8.46 12.72
CA GLU A 17 0.99 -8.95 12.69
C GLU A 17 1.43 -9.29 11.26
N GLN A 18 0.59 -9.99 10.49
CA GLN A 18 0.87 -10.34 9.10
C GLN A 18 0.98 -9.10 8.20
N VAL A 19 0.08 -8.13 8.36
CA VAL A 19 0.13 -6.84 7.64
C VAL A 19 1.43 -6.07 7.96
N ILE A 20 1.86 -6.07 9.22
CA ILE A 20 3.15 -5.47 9.61
C ILE A 20 4.32 -6.22 8.96
N LEU A 21 4.27 -7.55 8.89
CA LEU A 21 5.31 -8.34 8.21
C LEU A 21 5.35 -8.04 6.70
N LEU A 22 4.19 -7.91 6.05
CA LEU A 22 4.08 -7.54 4.64
C LEU A 22 4.69 -6.16 4.37
N LEU A 23 4.40 -5.18 5.22
CA LEU A 23 4.99 -3.84 5.12
C LEU A 23 6.50 -3.86 5.40
N LYS A 24 6.96 -4.61 6.42
CA LYS A 24 8.41 -4.78 6.67
C LYS A 24 9.13 -5.43 5.51
N LYS A 25 8.47 -6.35 4.81
CA LYS A 25 9.00 -7.04 3.64
C LYS A 25 9.34 -6.07 2.50
N SER A 26 8.61 -4.95 2.36
CA SER A 26 8.98 -3.89 1.39
C SER A 26 10.15 -3.00 1.84
N GLY A 27 10.69 -3.21 3.05
CA GLY A 27 11.82 -2.45 3.60
C GLY A 27 11.43 -1.32 4.57
N TRP A 28 10.16 -1.24 4.97
CA TRP A 28 9.73 -0.38 6.06
C TRP A 28 10.22 -0.90 7.43
N TYR A 29 10.41 0.00 8.38
CA TYR A 29 10.66 -0.32 9.79
C TYR A 29 10.06 0.76 10.68
N GLN A 30 9.71 0.41 11.92
CA GLN A 30 9.07 1.35 12.85
C GLN A 30 9.98 2.55 13.13
N GLY A 31 9.42 3.75 13.07
CA GLY A 31 10.16 5.00 13.29
C GLY A 31 11.05 5.40 12.11
N ARG A 32 10.86 4.78 10.94
CA ARG A 32 11.50 5.20 9.69
C ARG A 32 11.18 6.67 9.40
N ARG A 33 12.22 7.42 9.02
CA ARG A 33 12.12 8.80 8.60
C ARG A 33 13.22 9.11 7.58
N ILE A 34 12.84 9.33 6.33
CA ILE A 34 13.75 9.73 5.26
C ILE A 34 13.75 11.24 5.07
N ASP A 35 14.82 11.78 4.49
CA ASP A 35 14.87 13.18 4.09
C ASP A 35 14.08 13.39 2.79
N ILE A 36 13.14 14.34 2.82
CA ILE A 36 12.33 14.77 1.68
C ILE A 36 12.51 16.27 1.37
N SER A 37 13.57 16.90 1.86
CA SER A 37 13.81 18.36 1.72
C SER A 37 13.80 18.81 0.27
N LYS A 38 14.47 18.09 -0.63
CA LYS A 38 14.44 18.38 -2.08
C LYS A 38 13.03 18.31 -2.67
N TYR A 39 12.20 17.40 -2.18
CA TYR A 39 10.82 17.29 -2.61
C TYR A 39 9.99 18.48 -2.13
N LYS A 40 10.16 18.89 -0.88
CA LYS A 40 9.52 20.09 -0.31
C LYS A 40 9.89 21.35 -1.09
N GLU A 41 11.17 21.50 -1.45
CA GLU A 41 11.65 22.60 -2.30
C GLU A 41 10.93 22.59 -3.66
N ARG A 42 10.89 21.44 -4.34
CA ARG A 42 10.18 21.28 -5.62
C ARG A 42 8.70 21.63 -5.52
N CYS A 43 8.00 21.17 -4.49
CA CYS A 43 6.59 21.52 -4.25
C CYS A 43 6.43 23.05 -4.13
N SER A 44 7.28 23.69 -3.33
CA SER A 44 7.24 25.15 -3.14
C SER A 44 7.51 25.91 -4.44
N GLU A 45 8.45 25.47 -5.27
CA GLU A 45 8.75 26.08 -6.57
C GLU A 45 7.59 25.94 -7.57
N GLN A 46 6.84 24.85 -7.47
CA GLN A 46 5.68 24.56 -8.32
C GLN A 46 4.36 25.13 -7.77
N GLY A 47 4.39 25.78 -6.60
CA GLY A 47 3.18 26.29 -5.93
C GLY A 47 2.26 25.19 -5.39
N ILE A 48 2.78 23.98 -5.22
CA ILE A 48 2.07 22.84 -4.62
C ILE A 48 2.22 22.94 -3.10
N GLU A 49 1.10 23.01 -2.39
CA GLU A 49 1.12 22.96 -0.92
C GLU A 49 1.25 21.50 -0.46
N LEU A 50 2.38 21.16 0.17
CA LEU A 50 2.55 19.88 0.84
C LEU A 50 2.10 19.99 2.30
N PHE A 51 0.98 19.34 2.65
CA PHE A 51 0.46 19.37 4.01
C PHE A 51 1.44 18.72 5.00
N PRO A 52 1.44 19.13 6.29
CA PRO A 52 2.25 18.48 7.32
C PRO A 52 2.02 16.96 7.41
N ALA A 53 0.77 16.52 7.26
CA ALA A 53 0.42 15.10 7.27
C ALA A 53 0.99 14.35 6.06
N ALA A 54 0.88 14.92 4.85
CA ALA A 54 1.47 14.35 3.64
C ALA A 54 3.00 14.27 3.74
N ALA A 55 3.64 15.32 4.25
CA ALA A 55 5.07 15.31 4.49
C ALA A 55 5.49 14.21 5.48
N ALA A 56 4.77 14.07 6.60
CA ALA A 56 5.05 13.02 7.58
C ALA A 56 4.88 11.61 6.99
N PHE A 57 3.84 11.40 6.18
CA PHE A 57 3.61 10.14 5.48
C PHE A 57 4.76 9.81 4.52
N LEU A 58 5.16 10.76 3.67
CA LEU A 58 6.24 10.55 2.70
C LEU A 58 7.59 10.34 3.40
N GLU A 59 7.85 11.05 4.51
CA GLU A 59 9.05 10.83 5.33
C GLU A 59 9.09 9.38 5.87
N GLU A 60 7.96 8.78 6.21
CA GLU A 60 7.92 7.42 6.73
C GLU A 60 7.94 6.34 5.63
N TYR A 61 7.11 6.48 4.60
CA TYR A 61 6.82 5.38 3.67
C TYR A 61 7.54 5.48 2.32
N SER A 62 8.12 6.61 1.95
CA SER A 62 8.77 6.70 0.63
C SER A 62 10.10 5.94 0.57
N GLY A 63 10.40 5.42 -0.62
CA GLY A 63 11.60 4.64 -0.91
C GLY A 63 11.59 3.22 -0.32
N ILE A 64 10.43 2.71 0.10
CA ILE A 64 10.20 1.26 0.24
C ILE A 64 9.99 0.64 -1.15
N ASP A 65 10.09 -0.69 -1.24
CA ASP A 65 9.78 -1.39 -2.48
C ASP A 65 8.33 -1.12 -2.88
N ARG A 66 8.11 -0.80 -4.16
CA ARG A 66 6.78 -0.51 -4.70
C ARG A 66 5.81 -1.68 -4.60
N VAL A 67 6.35 -2.89 -4.46
CA VAL A 67 5.56 -4.11 -4.35
C VAL A 67 6.15 -4.98 -3.24
N ALA A 68 5.29 -5.56 -2.42
CA ALA A 68 5.64 -6.68 -1.56
C ALA A 68 4.98 -7.97 -2.07
N HIS A 69 5.80 -9.02 -2.23
CA HIS A 69 5.31 -10.32 -2.69
C HIS A 69 4.86 -11.19 -1.53
N PHE A 70 3.69 -11.80 -1.65
CA PHE A 70 3.16 -12.69 -0.63
C PHE A 70 2.35 -13.83 -1.25
N LYS A 71 2.03 -14.83 -0.44
CA LYS A 71 1.12 -15.92 -0.79
C LYS A 71 0.02 -16.03 0.27
N TYR A 72 -1.08 -16.66 -0.12
CA TYR A 72 -2.18 -17.00 0.79
C TYR A 72 -2.75 -18.38 0.46
N MET A 73 -3.55 -18.94 1.36
CA MET A 73 -4.23 -20.21 1.16
C MET A 73 -5.50 -20.03 0.33
N LEU A 74 -5.57 -20.72 -0.80
CA LEU A 74 -6.77 -20.81 -1.64
C LEU A 74 -7.70 -21.88 -1.06
N ASN A 75 -8.84 -21.43 -0.55
CA ASN A 75 -9.91 -22.31 -0.10
C ASN A 75 -10.90 -22.53 -1.24
N HIS A 76 -10.79 -23.68 -1.92
CA HIS A 76 -11.77 -24.10 -2.92
C HIS A 76 -12.96 -24.78 -2.23
N LEU A 77 -14.18 -24.43 -2.64
CA LEU A 77 -15.41 -25.04 -2.12
C LEU A 77 -15.43 -26.57 -2.26
N ASP A 78 -14.77 -27.11 -3.30
CA ASP A 78 -14.81 -28.54 -3.65
C ASP A 78 -13.43 -29.23 -3.64
N GLY A 79 -12.42 -28.66 -2.97
CA GLY A 79 -11.06 -29.20 -3.01
C GLY A 79 -10.22 -28.95 -1.75
N PRO A 80 -9.06 -29.61 -1.61
CA PRO A 80 -8.14 -29.31 -0.53
C PRO A 80 -7.62 -27.87 -0.69
N ALA A 81 -7.38 -27.20 0.45
CA ALA A 81 -6.70 -25.92 0.47
C ALA A 81 -5.32 -26.05 -0.21
N ARG A 82 -4.93 -25.05 -0.99
CA ARG A 82 -3.65 -25.01 -1.70
C ARG A 82 -3.01 -23.66 -1.52
N GLU A 83 -1.68 -23.63 -1.49
CA GLU A 83 -0.95 -22.37 -1.56
C GLU A 83 -1.21 -21.70 -2.91
N SER A 84 -1.41 -20.38 -2.88
CA SER A 84 -1.45 -19.56 -4.09
C SER A 84 -0.09 -19.51 -4.80
N GLU A 85 -0.11 -19.02 -6.04
CA GLU A 85 1.09 -18.45 -6.64
C GLU A 85 1.49 -17.16 -5.91
N TRP A 86 2.60 -16.53 -6.32
CA TRP A 86 2.97 -15.23 -5.76
C TRP A 86 2.00 -14.13 -6.19
N HIS A 87 1.63 -13.30 -5.22
CA HIS A 87 0.79 -12.11 -5.40
C HIS A 87 1.56 -10.86 -4.98
N GLU A 88 1.06 -9.72 -5.41
CA GLU A 88 1.67 -8.40 -5.22
C GLU A 88 0.74 -7.51 -4.39
N TYR A 89 1.28 -6.90 -3.34
CA TYR A 89 0.67 -5.76 -2.67
C TYR A 89 1.41 -4.48 -3.08
N GLU A 90 0.70 -3.48 -3.57
CA GLU A 90 1.29 -2.25 -4.10
C GLU A 90 1.46 -1.16 -3.03
N PHE A 91 2.63 -0.54 -3.02
CA PHE A 91 3.04 0.63 -2.25
C PHE A 91 3.65 1.68 -3.18
N HIS A 92 2.89 2.10 -4.18
CA HIS A 92 3.39 3.06 -5.15
C HIS A 92 3.16 4.49 -4.65
N PHE A 93 3.96 4.90 -3.67
CA PHE A 93 3.97 6.25 -3.12
C PHE A 93 5.02 7.11 -3.80
N VAL A 94 4.68 7.65 -4.97
CA VAL A 94 5.55 8.51 -5.74
C VAL A 94 4.78 9.79 -6.07
N PRO A 95 5.15 10.92 -5.45
CA PRO A 95 4.53 12.17 -5.81
C PRO A 95 5.28 12.75 -7.00
N ASN A 96 4.87 12.29 -8.19
CA ASN A 96 5.32 12.79 -9.47
C ASN A 96 4.16 13.57 -10.11
N ALA A 97 4.46 14.76 -10.65
CA ALA A 97 3.50 15.60 -11.36
C ALA A 97 2.73 14.86 -12.48
N VAL A 98 3.34 13.87 -13.14
CA VAL A 98 2.67 13.05 -14.16
C VAL A 98 1.60 12.14 -13.53
N GLU A 99 1.86 11.59 -12.36
CA GLU A 99 0.91 10.71 -11.65
C GLU A 99 -0.21 11.53 -11.00
N GLU A 100 0.10 12.72 -10.48
CA GLU A 100 -0.91 13.68 -10.02
C GLU A 100 -1.89 14.08 -11.15
N LEU A 101 -1.42 14.21 -12.39
CA LEU A 101 -2.28 14.47 -13.56
C LEU A 101 -3.17 13.27 -13.91
N ASN A 102 -2.66 12.05 -13.74
CA ASN A 102 -3.41 10.83 -14.07
C ASN A 102 -4.56 10.54 -13.09
N CYS A 103 -4.46 11.01 -11.84
CA CYS A 103 -5.46 10.76 -10.81
C CYS A 103 -6.42 11.95 -10.58
N GLN A 104 -6.49 12.94 -11.47
CA GLN A 104 -7.28 14.16 -11.24
C GLN A 104 -8.78 13.89 -11.05
N ALA A 105 -9.34 12.93 -11.79
CA ALA A 105 -10.76 12.60 -11.69
C ALA A 105 -11.09 11.97 -10.33
N GLU A 106 -10.25 11.02 -9.90
CA GLU A 106 -10.35 10.33 -8.62
C GLU A 106 -10.13 11.29 -7.45
N MET A 107 -9.13 12.18 -7.56
CA MET A 107 -8.87 13.22 -6.56
C MET A 107 -10.03 14.20 -6.40
N HIS A 108 -10.78 14.49 -7.45
CA HIS A 108 -11.99 15.31 -7.35
C HIS A 108 -13.08 14.61 -6.52
N ILE A 109 -13.28 13.31 -6.73
CA ILE A 109 -14.24 12.49 -5.97
C ILE A 109 -13.81 12.43 -4.50
N ILE A 110 -12.53 12.13 -4.25
CA ILE A 110 -11.94 12.06 -2.92
C ILE A 110 -12.11 13.38 -2.17
N THR A 111 -11.69 14.50 -2.76
CA THR A 111 -11.77 15.82 -2.12
C THR A 111 -13.22 16.20 -1.79
N THR A 112 -14.17 15.85 -2.68
CA THR A 112 -15.60 16.09 -2.46
C THR A 112 -16.13 15.27 -1.27
N ALA A 113 -15.75 14.00 -1.17
CA ALA A 113 -16.16 13.12 -0.08
C ALA A 113 -15.50 13.50 1.26
N ALA A 114 -14.22 13.87 1.23
CA ALA A 114 -13.43 14.26 2.38
C ALA A 114 -13.89 15.59 3.00
N GLN A 115 -14.46 16.49 2.18
CA GLN A 115 -14.82 17.86 2.59
C GLN A 115 -13.63 18.65 3.14
N GLU A 116 -12.43 18.33 2.67
CA GLU A 116 -11.17 19.00 2.97
C GLU A 116 -10.19 18.85 1.80
N ASP A 117 -9.17 19.71 1.73
CA ASP A 117 -8.12 19.55 0.74
C ASP A 117 -7.36 18.24 0.98
N CYS A 118 -7.12 17.50 -0.10
CA CYS A 118 -6.42 16.23 -0.07
C CYS A 118 -5.18 16.28 -0.97
N TYR A 119 -4.11 15.62 -0.52
CA TYR A 119 -2.87 15.44 -1.25
C TYR A 119 -2.80 14.01 -1.80
N CYS A 120 -2.53 13.85 -3.10
CA CYS A 120 -2.41 12.53 -3.72
C CYS A 120 -1.08 11.88 -3.32
N LEU A 121 -1.12 10.70 -2.69
CA LEU A 121 0.07 9.96 -2.29
C LEU A 121 0.53 8.97 -3.37
N GLY A 122 -0.39 8.49 -4.20
CA GLY A 122 -0.14 7.50 -5.24
C GLY A 122 -1.12 6.33 -5.16
N LEU A 123 -0.63 5.10 -5.34
CA LEU A 123 -1.45 3.88 -5.33
C LEU A 123 -1.08 2.95 -4.19
N SER A 124 -2.08 2.32 -3.58
CA SER A 124 -1.88 1.23 -2.64
C SER A 124 -3.04 0.25 -2.64
N GLY A 125 -2.74 -1.04 -2.47
CA GLY A 125 -3.75 -2.07 -2.32
C GLY A 125 -3.34 -3.42 -2.91
N TYR A 126 -4.27 -4.35 -2.89
CA TYR A 126 -4.12 -5.69 -3.43
C TYR A 126 -5.07 -5.91 -4.62
N TYR A 127 -4.58 -6.57 -5.67
CA TYR A 127 -5.30 -6.95 -6.90
C TYR A 127 -5.75 -5.76 -7.78
N TYR A 128 -6.38 -4.74 -7.21
CA TYR A 128 -6.74 -3.47 -7.84
C TYR A 128 -6.43 -2.31 -6.87
N PRO A 129 -5.22 -1.75 -6.93
CA PRO A 129 -4.78 -0.75 -5.97
C PRO A 129 -5.61 0.54 -6.08
N ALA A 130 -5.94 1.12 -4.93
CA ALA A 130 -6.70 2.37 -4.85
C ALA A 130 -5.80 3.58 -5.07
N VAL A 131 -6.38 4.63 -5.69
CA VAL A 131 -5.85 5.98 -5.54
C VAL A 131 -5.93 6.34 -4.07
N THR A 132 -4.76 6.59 -3.49
CA THR A 132 -4.57 6.88 -2.07
C THR A 132 -4.23 8.35 -1.90
N ALA A 133 -5.01 9.05 -1.10
CA ALA A 133 -4.79 10.44 -0.76
C ALA A 133 -4.78 10.65 0.76
N ILE A 134 -4.22 11.78 1.20
CA ILE A 134 -4.22 12.18 2.61
C ILE A 134 -4.79 13.59 2.77
N GLY A 135 -5.77 13.73 3.65
CA GLY A 135 -6.39 15.02 3.97
C GLY A 135 -5.49 15.88 4.87
N ARG A 136 -5.85 17.15 5.03
CA ARG A 136 -5.25 18.04 6.04
C ARG A 136 -5.41 17.47 7.46
N SER A 137 -6.49 16.74 7.71
CA SER A 137 -6.75 16.01 8.96
C SER A 137 -5.74 14.90 9.25
N GLY A 138 -5.02 14.42 8.24
CA GLY A 138 -4.14 13.26 8.31
C GLY A 138 -4.83 11.92 8.04
N LYS A 139 -6.15 11.92 7.80
CA LYS A 139 -6.87 10.71 7.38
C LYS A 139 -6.49 10.33 5.95
N LEU A 140 -6.43 9.01 5.72
CA LEU A 140 -6.24 8.43 4.39
C LEU A 140 -7.59 8.21 3.71
N TYR A 141 -7.64 8.53 2.42
CA TYR A 141 -8.80 8.37 1.57
C TYR A 141 -8.43 7.50 0.38
N LEU A 142 -9.12 6.37 0.22
CA LEU A 142 -8.85 5.39 -0.84
C LEU A 142 -10.06 5.31 -1.76
N LEU A 143 -9.80 5.39 -3.06
CA LEU A 143 -10.80 5.18 -4.11
C LEU A 143 -10.31 4.10 -5.08
N HIS A 144 -11.09 3.03 -5.19
CA HIS A 144 -10.87 1.97 -6.17
C HIS A 144 -11.62 2.28 -7.47
N ASP A 145 -11.16 1.73 -8.58
CA ASP A 145 -11.81 1.90 -9.89
C ASP A 145 -13.12 1.10 -10.03
N TYR A 146 -13.27 0.02 -9.25
CA TYR A 146 -14.44 -0.86 -9.27
C TYR A 146 -15.57 -0.44 -8.30
N GLU A 147 -15.31 0.48 -7.37
CA GLU A 147 -16.31 0.94 -6.41
C GLU A 147 -16.27 2.47 -6.27
N PRO A 148 -17.41 3.18 -6.38
CA PRO A 148 -17.45 4.64 -6.29
C PRO A 148 -17.31 5.18 -4.85
N THR A 149 -17.23 4.32 -3.84
CA THR A 149 -17.16 4.70 -2.43
C THR A 149 -15.74 5.05 -2.04
N VAL A 150 -15.54 6.26 -1.50
CA VAL A 150 -14.28 6.64 -0.87
C VAL A 150 -14.21 6.02 0.52
N ARG A 151 -13.23 5.16 0.75
CA ARG A 151 -12.94 4.56 2.05
C ARG A 151 -12.01 5.46 2.85
N VAL A 152 -12.19 5.49 4.16
CA VAL A 152 -11.48 6.43 5.05
C VAL A 152 -10.82 5.65 6.18
N PHE A 153 -9.53 5.91 6.42
CA PHE A 153 -8.72 5.24 7.44
C PHE A 153 -7.89 6.24 8.22
N ASP A 154 -7.53 5.92 9.46
CA ASP A 154 -6.61 6.75 10.25
C ASP A 154 -5.15 6.43 9.94
N HIS A 155 -4.85 5.17 9.56
CA HIS A 155 -3.49 4.70 9.31
C HIS A 155 -3.39 3.74 8.12
N LEU A 156 -2.23 3.69 7.45
CA LEU A 156 -1.97 2.79 6.31
C LEU A 156 -2.17 1.31 6.70
N LEU A 157 -1.81 0.94 7.93
CA LEU A 157 -1.99 -0.44 8.39
C LEU A 157 -3.47 -0.84 8.44
N GLU A 158 -4.38 0.09 8.76
CA GLU A 158 -5.84 -0.19 8.77
C GLU A 158 -6.36 -0.39 7.35
N SER A 159 -5.87 0.39 6.37
CA SER A 159 -6.25 0.17 4.97
C SER A 159 -5.69 -1.16 4.45
N MET A 160 -4.46 -1.53 4.81
CA MET A 160 -3.89 -2.83 4.47
C MET A 160 -4.72 -3.98 5.03
N GLU A 161 -5.09 -3.92 6.31
CA GLU A 161 -5.98 -4.93 6.93
C GLU A 161 -7.31 -5.07 6.20
N HIS A 162 -7.86 -3.95 5.72
CA HIS A 162 -9.07 -3.97 4.92
C HIS A 162 -8.87 -4.70 3.59
N GLU A 163 -7.77 -4.41 2.88
CA GLU A 163 -7.45 -4.98 1.56
C GLU A 163 -7.21 -6.49 1.60
N VAL A 164 -6.53 -6.99 2.65
CA VAL A 164 -6.14 -8.40 2.75
C VAL A 164 -6.92 -9.19 3.82
N GLY A 165 -7.93 -8.58 4.45
CA GLY A 165 -8.62 -9.16 5.61
C GLY A 165 -9.39 -10.45 5.33
N GLU A 166 -9.71 -10.72 4.06
CA GLU A 166 -10.34 -11.99 3.64
C GLU A 166 -9.32 -13.07 3.22
N LEU A 167 -8.03 -12.73 3.19
CA LEU A 167 -6.96 -13.64 2.78
C LEU A 167 -6.36 -14.38 3.98
N ASP A 168 -6.28 -15.70 3.87
CA ASP A 168 -5.50 -16.53 4.79
C ASP A 168 -4.01 -16.49 4.37
N MET A 169 -3.33 -15.40 4.73
CA MET A 169 -1.94 -15.16 4.33
C MET A 169 -0.99 -16.21 4.91
N ILE A 170 -0.05 -16.67 4.07
CA ILE A 170 0.96 -17.64 4.47
C ILE A 170 2.13 -16.90 5.11
N THR A 171 2.21 -16.94 6.44
CA THR A 171 3.22 -16.21 7.24
C THR A 171 4.67 -16.49 6.79
N SER A 172 5.00 -17.72 6.38
CA SER A 172 6.36 -18.02 5.89
C SER A 172 6.72 -17.22 4.64
N SER A 173 5.76 -16.97 3.74
CA SER A 173 5.98 -16.15 2.55
C SER A 173 6.32 -14.70 2.87
N LEU A 174 5.82 -14.18 4.01
CA LEU A 174 6.07 -12.81 4.47
C LEU A 174 7.49 -12.64 5.06
N LEU A 175 8.11 -13.74 5.50
CA LEU A 175 9.46 -13.76 6.08
C LEU A 175 10.56 -13.98 5.06
N GLU A 176 10.22 -14.47 3.86
CA GLU A 176 11.16 -14.63 2.76
C GLU A 176 11.66 -13.28 2.22
N PRO A 177 12.81 -13.23 1.51
CA PRO A 177 13.21 -12.03 0.79
C PRO A 177 12.10 -11.53 -0.15
N ASN A 178 11.97 -10.22 -0.28
CA ASN A 178 11.05 -9.60 -1.23
C ASN A 178 11.62 -9.61 -2.64
N GLN A 179 12.00 -10.78 -3.16
CA GLN A 179 12.57 -10.93 -4.49
C GLN A 179 12.14 -12.26 -5.10
N ILE A 180 11.37 -12.21 -6.19
CA ILE A 180 10.92 -13.39 -6.93
C ILE A 180 11.28 -13.26 -8.41
N MET A 181 11.40 -14.40 -9.10
CA MET A 181 11.55 -14.41 -10.55
C MET A 181 10.17 -14.42 -11.22
N VAL A 182 9.84 -13.33 -11.91
CA VAL A 182 8.61 -13.20 -12.70
C VAL A 182 8.90 -13.44 -14.18
N GLN A 183 7.97 -14.06 -14.89
CA GLN A 183 8.07 -14.23 -16.34
C GLN A 183 7.47 -13.00 -17.02
N THR A 184 8.29 -12.28 -17.79
CA THR A 184 7.85 -11.11 -18.57
C THR A 184 7.95 -11.38 -20.07
N VAL A 185 7.39 -10.49 -20.89
CA VAL A 185 7.58 -10.52 -22.35
C VAL A 185 9.06 -10.38 -22.79
N TYR A 186 9.93 -9.90 -21.90
CA TYR A 186 11.37 -9.77 -22.12
C TYR A 186 12.19 -10.90 -21.49
N GLY A 187 11.52 -11.94 -20.97
CA GLY A 187 12.13 -13.06 -20.26
C GLY A 187 12.02 -12.95 -18.73
N PRO A 188 12.65 -13.89 -17.99
CA PRO A 188 12.63 -13.89 -16.54
C PRO A 188 13.29 -12.62 -15.98
N GLN A 189 12.62 -11.92 -15.07
CA GLN A 189 13.14 -10.75 -14.36
C GLN A 189 12.93 -10.88 -12.84
N LEU A 190 13.80 -10.23 -12.06
CA LEU A 190 13.68 -10.19 -10.61
C LEU A 190 12.70 -9.06 -10.23
N SER A 191 11.65 -9.38 -9.48
CA SER A 191 10.66 -8.44 -8.96
C SER A 191 10.72 -8.37 -7.43
N PRO A 192 10.58 -7.19 -6.79
CA PRO A 192 10.43 -5.89 -7.40
C PRO A 192 11.79 -5.36 -7.87
N GLU A 193 11.76 -4.55 -8.91
CA GLU A 193 12.91 -3.74 -9.29
C GLU A 193 13.21 -2.75 -8.16
N LYS A 194 14.46 -2.73 -7.67
CA LYS A 194 14.87 -1.77 -6.65
C LYS A 194 14.95 -0.39 -7.27
N VAL A 195 13.97 0.47 -6.96
CA VAL A 195 13.97 1.88 -7.37
C VAL A 195 14.73 2.70 -6.32
N PRO A 196 15.67 3.57 -6.71
CA PRO A 196 16.27 4.53 -5.79
C PRO A 196 15.19 5.41 -5.14
N ASN A 197 15.49 5.96 -3.96
CA ASN A 197 14.60 6.94 -3.32
C ASN A 197 14.28 8.07 -4.32
N PRO A 198 13.01 8.33 -4.65
CA PRO A 198 12.62 9.30 -5.68
C PRO A 198 12.94 10.76 -5.31
N PHE A 199 13.37 11.01 -4.08
CA PHE A 199 13.71 12.33 -3.56
C PHE A 199 15.22 12.59 -3.43
N GLN A 200 16.07 11.64 -3.84
CA GLN A 200 17.52 11.81 -3.85
C GLN A 200 18.05 12.47 -5.12
#